data_AF-A0A950FME7-F1
#
_entry.id   AF-A0A950FME7-F1
#
_cell.length_a   1.000
_cell.length_b   1.000
_cell.length_c   1.000
_cell.angle_alpha   90.00
_cell.angle_beta   90.00
_cell.angle_gamma   90.00
#
_symmetry.space_group_name_H-M   'P 1'
#
loop_
_entity.id
_entity.type
_entity.pdbx_description
1 polymer ?
#
loop_
_entity_poly.entity_id
_entity_poly.type
_entity_poly.pdbx_seq_one_letter_code
_entity_poly.pdbx_strand_id
1 'polypeptide(L)'
;MLAAVVIALASATFQPVTATTTAQPSQVFVRDSSAPAQLADAGGGAHDAGLRPPTENDGPSAQLYGAHGDMLHVTIADWRAASGKADFTPNPDGSIRVHAAFAKLIPSGRYSLFIRQLAGRSGIVLTPVDITGAADSFFADREGNGDIVVQSPNPIPAGANLVLIFHSDGNEYKSSPGNLGVNAHEQLITRVP
;
A
#
# COMPACT_ATOMS: atom_id res chain seq x y z
N MET A 1 18.06 5.77 40.69
CA MET A 1 18.08 4.67 39.71
C MET A 1 17.15 5.04 38.58
N LEU A 2 17.68 5.39 37.39
CA LEU A 2 16.86 5.44 36.19
C LEU A 2 16.62 4.01 35.73
N ALA A 3 15.36 3.56 35.72
CA ALA A 3 15.00 2.34 35.04
C ALA A 3 15.22 2.56 33.53
N ALA A 4 16.15 1.81 32.94
CA ALA A 4 16.25 1.72 31.49
C ALA A 4 14.97 1.02 31.01
N VAL A 5 14.03 1.79 30.48
CA VAL A 5 12.90 1.23 29.74
C VAL A 5 13.50 0.58 28.51
N VAL A 6 13.47 -0.76 28.47
CA VAL A 6 13.76 -1.51 27.25
C VAL A 6 12.60 -1.21 26.30
N ILE A 7 12.80 -0.24 25.41
CA ILE A 7 11.85 0.04 24.32
C ILE A 7 11.98 -1.13 23.36
N ALA A 8 11.00 -2.04 23.37
CA ALA A 8 10.96 -3.15 22.44
C ALA A 8 10.76 -2.60 21.02
N LEU A 9 11.73 -2.86 20.14
CA LEU A 9 11.54 -2.76 18.70
C LEU A 9 10.50 -3.80 18.29
N ALA A 10 9.37 -3.32 17.79
CA ALA A 10 8.36 -4.19 17.20
C ALA A 10 8.53 -4.17 15.68
N SER A 11 8.33 -5.31 15.03
CA SER A 11 8.56 -5.43 13.58
C SER A 11 7.43 -6.19 12.90
N ALA A 12 7.12 -5.81 11.66
CA ALA A 12 6.09 -6.46 10.85
C ALA A 12 6.57 -6.66 9.41
N THR A 13 6.13 -7.77 8.79
CA THR A 13 6.46 -8.11 7.40
C THR A 13 5.30 -7.78 6.50
N PHE A 14 5.58 -7.11 5.39
CA PHE A 14 4.60 -6.80 4.35
C PHE A 14 4.26 -8.03 3.50
N GLN A 15 3.00 -8.09 3.08
CA GLN A 15 2.47 -9.09 2.16
C GLN A 15 1.73 -8.38 1.01
N PRO A 16 1.67 -8.98 -0.19
CA PRO A 16 0.87 -8.43 -1.28
C PRO A 16 -0.60 -8.21 -0.90
N VAL A 17 -1.15 -7.10 -1.36
CA VAL A 17 -2.59 -6.81 -1.25
C VAL A 17 -3.35 -7.72 -2.21
N THR A 18 -4.23 -8.53 -1.62
CA THR A 18 -5.10 -9.48 -2.31
C THR A 18 -6.47 -9.48 -1.62
N ALA A 19 -7.46 -10.09 -2.26
CA ALA A 19 -8.75 -10.38 -1.62
C ALA A 19 -8.58 -11.10 -0.28
N THR A 20 -7.62 -12.01 -0.18
CA THR A 20 -7.34 -12.78 1.03
C THR A 20 -6.74 -11.93 2.15
N THR A 21 -5.88 -10.97 1.83
CA THR A 21 -5.15 -10.18 2.85
C THR A 21 -5.93 -8.96 3.35
N THR A 22 -6.85 -8.41 2.54
CA THR A 22 -7.58 -7.18 2.88
C THR A 22 -9.10 -7.34 2.97
N ALA A 23 -9.61 -8.55 2.69
CA ALA A 23 -11.04 -8.80 2.44
C ALA A 23 -11.61 -7.95 1.29
N GLN A 24 -10.74 -7.37 0.45
CA GLN A 24 -11.07 -6.50 -0.67
C GLN A 24 -10.17 -6.85 -1.86
N PRO A 25 -10.70 -6.82 -3.09
CA PRO A 25 -9.88 -7.08 -4.26
C PRO A 25 -8.75 -6.04 -4.37
N SER A 26 -7.59 -6.48 -4.87
CA SER A 26 -6.52 -5.56 -5.21
C SER A 26 -7.02 -4.54 -6.23
N GLN A 27 -6.58 -3.29 -6.11
CA GLN A 27 -6.98 -2.20 -7.01
C GLN A 27 -6.04 -2.09 -8.22
N VAL A 28 -5.67 -3.26 -8.75
CA VAL A 28 -5.05 -3.44 -10.06
C VAL A 28 -5.88 -4.48 -10.81
N PHE A 29 -5.89 -4.41 -12.13
CA PHE A 29 -6.83 -5.16 -12.93
C PHE A 29 -6.13 -5.93 -14.05
N VAL A 30 -6.77 -7.00 -14.51
CA VAL A 30 -6.44 -7.71 -15.73
C VAL A 30 -7.59 -7.58 -16.72
N ARG A 31 -7.30 -7.78 -18.01
CA ARG A 31 -8.33 -7.78 -19.04
C ARG A 31 -9.14 -9.07 -19.02
N ASP A 32 -10.45 -8.91 -19.08
CA ASP A 32 -11.42 -9.98 -19.27
C ASP A 32 -12.63 -9.40 -20.01
N SER A 33 -12.77 -9.70 -21.30
CA SER A 33 -13.82 -9.11 -22.15
C SER A 33 -15.24 -9.46 -21.71
N SER A 34 -15.41 -10.45 -20.83
CA SER A 34 -16.71 -10.83 -20.27
C SER A 34 -17.04 -10.12 -18.96
N ALA A 35 -16.06 -9.45 -18.34
CA ALA A 35 -16.25 -8.79 -17.06
C ALA A 35 -17.12 -7.53 -17.21
N PRO A 36 -18.22 -7.39 -16.45
CA PRO A 36 -19.01 -6.17 -16.42
C PRO A 36 -18.25 -5.04 -15.73
N ALA A 37 -18.67 -3.80 -15.96
CA ALA A 37 -18.22 -2.68 -15.14
C ALA A 37 -18.70 -2.86 -13.69
N GLN A 38 -17.90 -2.41 -12.73
CA GLN A 38 -18.26 -2.40 -11.31
C GLN A 38 -18.27 -0.97 -10.79
N LEU A 39 -19.37 -0.59 -10.12
CA LEU A 39 -19.43 0.66 -9.35
C LEU A 39 -18.67 0.49 -8.03
N ALA A 40 -18.16 1.60 -7.50
CA ALA A 40 -17.50 1.60 -6.20
C ALA A 40 -18.48 1.09 -5.13
N ASP A 41 -18.09 0.04 -4.42
CA ASP A 41 -18.78 -0.41 -3.21
C ASP A 41 -17.93 -0.02 -1.97
N ALA A 42 -18.37 -0.43 -0.78
CA ALA A 42 -17.68 -0.10 0.48
C ALA A 42 -16.24 -0.66 0.57
N GLY A 43 -15.78 -1.43 -0.42
CA GLY A 43 -14.44 -1.99 -0.45
C GLY A 43 -13.79 -2.33 -1.79
N GLY A 44 -14.46 -2.17 -2.91
CA GLY A 44 -13.94 -2.45 -4.25
C GLY A 44 -13.82 -1.17 -5.06
N GLY A 45 -12.64 -0.94 -5.63
CA GLY A 45 -12.42 0.17 -6.56
C GLY A 45 -13.30 -0.03 -7.79
N ALA A 46 -14.11 0.98 -8.13
CA ALA A 46 -14.85 0.99 -9.38
C ALA A 46 -13.91 0.69 -10.55
N HIS A 47 -14.38 -0.04 -11.55
CA HIS A 47 -13.63 -0.29 -12.77
C HIS A 47 -14.54 -0.42 -13.98
N ASP A 48 -13.98 -0.13 -15.15
CA ASP A 48 -14.68 -0.22 -16.41
C ASP A 48 -14.95 -1.69 -16.81
N ALA A 49 -15.88 -1.88 -17.73
CA ALA A 49 -16.16 -3.19 -18.31
C ALA A 49 -14.92 -3.69 -19.09
N GLY A 50 -14.73 -5.00 -19.15
CA GLY A 50 -13.55 -5.58 -19.76
C GLY A 50 -12.36 -5.74 -18.80
N LEU A 51 -12.52 -5.35 -17.53
CA LEU A 51 -11.51 -5.42 -16.48
C LEU A 51 -12.05 -6.19 -15.28
N ARG A 52 -11.15 -6.89 -14.59
CA ARG A 52 -11.46 -7.51 -13.28
C ARG A 52 -10.21 -7.59 -12.42
N PRO A 53 -10.35 -7.71 -11.09
CA PRO A 53 -9.21 -8.01 -10.22
C PRO A 53 -8.49 -9.31 -10.65
N PRO A 54 -7.16 -9.38 -10.49
CA PRO A 54 -6.42 -10.60 -10.73
C PRO A 54 -6.79 -11.67 -9.70
N THR A 55 -6.78 -12.91 -10.16
CA THR A 55 -7.05 -14.14 -9.41
C THR A 55 -5.82 -15.04 -9.43
N GLU A 56 -5.82 -16.10 -8.63
CA GLU A 56 -4.73 -17.10 -8.63
C GLU A 56 -4.64 -17.91 -9.93
N ASN A 57 -5.66 -17.86 -10.79
CA ASN A 57 -5.66 -18.54 -12.08
C ASN A 57 -5.06 -17.71 -13.21
N ASP A 58 -4.82 -16.41 -12.98
CA ASP A 58 -4.20 -15.55 -13.97
C ASP A 58 -2.71 -15.89 -14.13
N GLY A 59 -2.25 -15.91 -15.38
CA GLY A 59 -0.85 -16.23 -15.69
C GLY A 59 0.10 -15.18 -15.11
N PRO A 60 1.31 -15.58 -14.66
CA PRO A 60 2.28 -14.66 -14.04
C PRO A 60 2.71 -13.51 -14.98
N SER A 61 2.65 -13.70 -16.30
CA SER A 61 2.99 -12.70 -17.31
C SER A 61 1.84 -11.78 -17.71
N ALA A 62 0.64 -11.96 -17.15
CA ALA A 62 -0.49 -11.11 -17.44
C ALA A 62 -0.19 -9.66 -17.04
N GLN A 63 -0.48 -8.73 -17.94
CA GLN A 63 -0.28 -7.30 -17.73
C GLN A 63 -1.33 -6.76 -16.76
N LEU A 64 -0.91 -5.83 -15.91
CA LEU A 64 -1.78 -5.11 -15.00
C LEU A 64 -2.22 -3.76 -15.56
N TYR A 65 -3.43 -3.37 -15.18
CA TYR A 65 -4.11 -2.16 -15.60
C TYR A 65 -4.69 -1.41 -14.39
N GLY A 66 -4.90 -0.11 -14.55
CA GLY A 66 -5.77 0.68 -13.69
C GLY A 66 -7.25 0.46 -14.04
N ALA A 67 -8.12 1.06 -13.23
CA ALA A 67 -9.58 0.93 -13.28
C ALA A 67 -10.21 1.36 -14.62
N HIS A 68 -9.53 2.23 -15.37
CA HIS A 68 -9.96 2.72 -16.68
C HIS A 68 -9.20 2.09 -17.85
N GLY A 69 -8.43 1.03 -17.59
CA GLY A 69 -7.73 0.26 -18.63
C GLY A 69 -6.38 0.86 -19.05
N ASP A 70 -5.91 1.89 -18.35
CA ASP A 70 -4.53 2.38 -18.47
C ASP A 70 -3.57 1.28 -18.04
N MET A 71 -2.55 1.03 -18.86
CA MET A 71 -1.57 -0.03 -18.60
C MET A 71 -0.57 0.44 -17.54
N LEU A 72 -0.35 -0.39 -16.51
CA LEU A 72 0.63 -0.11 -15.45
C LEU A 72 2.05 -0.51 -15.84
N HIS A 73 2.23 -1.12 -17.03
CA HIS A 73 3.49 -1.59 -17.58
C HIS A 73 4.24 -2.59 -16.67
N VAL A 74 3.48 -3.38 -15.91
CA VAL A 74 4.00 -4.41 -15.00
C VAL A 74 3.16 -5.68 -15.09
N THR A 75 3.80 -6.82 -14.84
CA THR A 75 3.09 -8.10 -14.80
C THR A 75 2.55 -8.42 -13.40
N ILE A 76 1.65 -9.41 -13.31
CA ILE A 76 1.23 -9.98 -12.02
C ILE A 76 2.43 -10.47 -11.21
N ALA A 77 3.39 -11.15 -11.86
CA ALA A 77 4.57 -11.67 -11.19
C ALA A 77 5.42 -10.54 -10.58
N ASP A 78 5.68 -9.49 -11.34
CA ASP A 78 6.46 -8.33 -10.85
C ASP A 78 5.74 -7.67 -9.67
N TRP A 79 4.42 -7.46 -9.80
CA TRP A 79 3.59 -6.84 -8.76
C TRP A 79 3.61 -7.62 -7.45
N ARG A 80 3.44 -8.95 -7.52
CA ARG A 80 3.37 -9.85 -6.36
C ARG A 80 4.74 -10.22 -5.80
N ALA A 81 5.82 -10.00 -6.55
CA ALA A 81 7.18 -10.25 -6.08
C ALA A 81 7.66 -9.22 -5.04
N ALA A 82 7.01 -8.05 -4.98
CA ALA A 82 7.30 -7.01 -4.01
C ALA A 82 7.19 -7.55 -2.57
N SER A 83 8.08 -7.06 -1.71
CA SER A 83 8.15 -7.46 -0.31
C SER A 83 8.69 -6.31 0.52
N GLY A 84 8.50 -6.37 1.83
CA GLY A 84 9.11 -5.42 2.74
C GLY A 84 8.96 -5.78 4.19
N LYS A 85 9.59 -4.97 5.04
CA LYS A 85 9.54 -5.06 6.49
C LYS A 85 9.45 -3.65 7.07
N ALA A 86 8.67 -3.47 8.13
CA ALA A 86 8.66 -2.26 8.93
C ALA A 86 9.14 -2.56 10.36
N ASP A 87 9.95 -1.67 10.89
CA ASP A 87 10.35 -1.60 12.29
C ASP A 87 9.72 -0.35 12.93
N PHE A 88 9.12 -0.53 14.10
CA PHE A 88 8.40 0.50 14.85
C PHE A 88 9.16 0.78 16.13
N THR A 89 9.64 2.02 16.27
CA THR A 89 10.38 2.47 17.45
C THR A 89 9.60 3.57 18.15
N PRO A 90 8.97 3.28 19.31
CA PRO A 90 8.37 4.29 20.16
C PRO A 90 9.40 5.31 20.66
N ASN A 91 9.04 6.59 20.66
CA ASN A 91 9.81 7.66 21.26
C ASN A 91 9.23 8.05 22.64
N PRO A 92 10.02 8.68 23.53
CA PRO A 92 9.56 9.10 24.86
C PRO A 92 8.40 10.11 24.86
N ASP A 93 8.23 10.87 23.77
CA ASP A 93 7.15 11.85 23.59
C ASP A 93 5.83 11.22 23.10
N GLY A 94 5.79 9.89 22.93
CA GLY A 94 4.62 9.14 22.44
C GLY A 94 4.53 9.05 20.91
N SER A 95 5.44 9.69 20.17
CA SER A 95 5.55 9.55 18.73
C SER A 95 6.18 8.19 18.36
N ILE A 96 5.98 7.71 17.13
CA ILE A 96 6.55 6.45 16.65
C ILE A 96 7.36 6.68 15.38
N ARG A 97 8.65 6.32 15.41
CA ARG A 97 9.48 6.24 14.20
C ARG A 97 9.19 4.91 13.51
N VAL A 98 8.76 4.99 12.25
CA VAL A 98 8.57 3.84 11.37
C VAL A 98 9.70 3.83 10.36
N HIS A 99 10.50 2.77 10.36
CA HIS A 99 11.49 2.51 9.31
C HIS A 99 11.00 1.34 8.50
N ALA A 100 10.77 1.54 7.20
CA ALA A 100 10.34 0.48 6.30
C ALA A 100 11.33 0.31 5.14
N ALA A 101 11.71 -0.94 4.88
CA ALA A 101 12.57 -1.32 3.79
C ALA A 101 11.82 -2.30 2.87
N PHE A 102 11.99 -2.12 1.56
CA PHE A 102 11.27 -2.83 0.52
C PHE A 102 12.22 -3.35 -0.55
N ALA A 103 11.82 -4.42 -1.21
CA ALA A 103 12.56 -5.01 -2.32
C ALA A 103 11.59 -5.49 -3.41
N LYS A 104 12.09 -5.52 -4.65
CA LYS A 104 11.34 -5.92 -5.85
C LYS A 104 10.07 -5.07 -6.06
N LEU A 105 10.15 -3.80 -5.69
CA LEU A 105 9.21 -2.77 -6.13
C LEU A 105 9.38 -2.52 -7.62
N ILE A 106 8.43 -1.80 -8.20
CA ILE A 106 8.53 -1.31 -9.58
C ILE A 106 9.70 -0.32 -9.63
N PRO A 107 10.75 -0.59 -10.43
CA PRO A 107 11.93 0.29 -10.47
C PRO A 107 11.58 1.72 -10.83
N SER A 108 12.17 2.70 -10.14
CA SER A 108 11.85 4.13 -10.29
C SER A 108 10.38 4.49 -10.05
N GLY A 109 9.58 3.57 -9.52
CA GLY A 109 8.18 3.81 -9.16
C GLY A 109 8.08 4.75 -7.95
N ARG A 110 7.07 5.60 -7.92
CA ARG A 110 6.76 6.43 -6.76
C ARG A 110 5.84 5.68 -5.81
N TYR A 111 6.16 5.77 -4.52
CA TYR A 111 5.47 5.09 -3.45
C TYR A 111 5.16 6.01 -2.29
N SER A 112 4.15 5.64 -1.51
CA SER A 112 3.82 6.31 -0.25
C SER A 112 3.27 5.34 0.79
N LEU A 113 3.45 5.67 2.07
CA LEU A 113 3.08 4.82 3.20
C LEU A 113 1.90 5.40 3.98
N PHE A 114 0.83 4.61 4.11
CA PHE A 114 -0.41 5.03 4.77
C PHE A 114 -0.81 4.06 5.88
N ILE A 115 -1.44 4.61 6.92
CA ILE A 115 -2.20 3.84 7.91
C ILE A 115 -3.60 3.63 7.35
N ARG A 116 -3.99 2.37 7.18
CA ARG A 116 -5.30 1.95 6.69
C ARG A 116 -6.19 1.50 7.85
N GLN A 117 -7.32 2.17 8.00
CA GLN A 117 -8.33 1.89 9.02
C GLN A 117 -9.69 1.63 8.40
N LEU A 118 -10.45 0.70 8.98
CA LEU A 118 -11.86 0.51 8.62
C LEU A 118 -12.71 1.51 9.40
N ALA A 119 -13.34 2.46 8.70
CA ALA A 119 -14.18 3.50 9.29
C ALA A 119 -15.67 3.12 9.23
N GLY A 120 -16.02 1.93 9.71
CA GLY A 120 -17.40 1.44 9.72
C GLY A 120 -18.03 1.41 8.32
N ARG A 121 -19.23 1.99 8.16
CA ARG A 121 -19.94 2.04 6.87
C ARG A 121 -19.31 2.99 5.84
N SER A 122 -18.40 3.87 6.29
CA SER A 122 -17.74 4.87 5.45
C SER A 122 -16.62 4.28 4.58
N GLY A 123 -16.34 2.98 4.73
CA GLY A 123 -15.29 2.29 4.00
C GLY A 123 -13.91 2.46 4.63
N ILE A 124 -12.90 2.53 3.77
CA ILE A 124 -11.49 2.61 4.14
C ILE A 124 -11.10 4.06 4.36
N VAL A 125 -10.37 4.33 5.44
CA VAL A 125 -9.65 5.59 5.62
C VAL A 125 -8.15 5.31 5.54
N LEU A 126 -7.48 6.05 4.67
CA LEU A 126 -6.04 6.06 4.52
C LEU A 126 -5.51 7.40 5.06
N THR A 127 -4.71 7.33 6.11
CA THR A 127 -4.04 8.50 6.70
C THR A 127 -2.53 8.38 6.48
N PRO A 128 -1.83 9.41 5.98
CA PRO A 128 -0.38 9.38 5.91
C PRO A 128 0.24 9.06 7.27
N VAL A 129 1.36 8.35 7.31
CA VAL A 129 1.97 7.99 8.60
C VAL A 129 2.39 9.23 9.41
N ASP A 130 2.84 10.29 8.75
CA ASP A 130 3.17 11.58 9.38
C ASP A 130 1.98 12.55 9.48
N ILE A 131 0.76 12.08 9.19
CA ILE A 131 -0.51 12.83 9.13
C ILE A 131 -0.59 13.85 7.97
N THR A 132 0.52 14.48 7.60
CA THR A 132 0.55 15.57 6.60
C THR A 132 0.85 15.10 5.18
N GLY A 133 1.45 13.92 5.03
CA GLY A 133 1.96 13.37 3.77
C GLY A 133 3.18 14.12 3.23
N ALA A 134 4.00 14.70 4.11
CA ALA A 134 5.18 15.48 3.70
C ALA A 134 6.44 14.60 3.59
N ALA A 135 6.50 13.53 4.37
CA ALA A 135 7.66 12.63 4.46
C ALA A 135 7.28 11.14 4.34
N ASP A 136 6.09 10.84 3.82
CA ASP A 136 5.55 9.48 3.69
C ASP A 136 5.83 8.85 2.32
N SER A 137 6.48 9.58 1.42
CA SER A 137 6.66 9.20 0.02
C SER A 137 8.13 9.04 -0.37
N PHE A 138 8.42 8.12 -1.30
CA PHE A 138 9.76 7.86 -1.83
C PHE A 138 9.70 7.31 -3.27
N PHE A 139 10.85 7.29 -3.94
CA PHE A 139 11.02 6.54 -5.19
C PHE A 139 11.78 5.26 -4.90
N ALA A 140 11.32 4.14 -5.47
CA ALA A 140 12.15 2.94 -5.53
C ALA A 140 13.39 3.21 -6.40
N ASP A 141 14.52 2.62 -6.07
CA ASP A 141 15.72 2.71 -6.91
C ASP A 141 15.55 1.93 -8.23
N ARG A 142 16.59 1.94 -9.07
CA ARG A 142 16.58 1.25 -10.37
C ARG A 142 16.62 -0.28 -10.23
N GLU A 143 16.96 -0.79 -9.06
CA GLU A 143 16.95 -2.21 -8.71
C GLU A 143 15.64 -2.65 -8.03
N GLY A 144 14.72 -1.71 -7.78
CA GLY A 144 13.43 -1.96 -7.13
C GLY A 144 13.52 -2.03 -5.60
N ASN A 145 14.55 -1.46 -4.97
CA ASN A 145 14.61 -1.30 -3.52
C ASN A 145 14.00 0.02 -3.08
N GLY A 146 13.42 0.02 -1.88
CA GLY A 146 12.87 1.20 -1.23
C GLY A 146 13.30 1.26 0.22
N ASP A 147 13.57 2.45 0.72
CA ASP A 147 13.84 2.69 2.14
C ASP A 147 13.18 4.01 2.54
N ILE A 148 12.40 3.98 3.61
CA ILE A 148 11.74 5.17 4.13
C ILE A 148 11.75 5.17 5.65
N VAL A 149 12.07 6.33 6.22
CA VAL A 149 11.91 6.61 7.64
C VAL A 149 10.91 7.74 7.78
N VAL A 150 9.81 7.46 8.47
CA VAL A 150 8.74 8.43 8.71
C VAL A 150 8.42 8.49 10.19
N GLN A 151 8.11 9.69 10.68
CA GLN A 151 7.74 9.92 12.06
C GLN A 151 6.22 10.09 12.15
N SER A 152 5.54 9.17 12.82
CA SER A 152 4.15 9.38 13.22
C SER A 152 4.15 10.24 14.48
N PRO A 153 3.50 11.42 14.49
CA PRO A 153 3.44 12.29 15.67
C PRO A 153 2.55 11.69 16.77
N ASN A 154 1.66 10.76 16.42
CA ASN A 154 0.78 10.07 17.35
C ASN A 154 1.13 8.57 17.44
N PRO A 155 0.76 7.89 18.53
CA PRO A 155 0.80 6.43 18.58
C PRO A 155 -0.03 5.83 17.45
N ILE A 156 0.50 4.78 16.81
CA ILE A 156 -0.23 3.98 15.83
C ILE A 156 -0.89 2.82 16.58
N PRO A 157 -2.23 2.67 16.52
CA PRO A 157 -2.90 1.59 17.24
C PRO A 157 -2.39 0.21 16.82
N ALA A 158 -2.11 -0.65 17.80
CA ALA A 158 -1.81 -2.06 17.54
C ALA A 158 -2.97 -2.70 16.77
N GLY A 159 -2.64 -3.50 15.76
CA GLY A 159 -3.62 -4.13 14.88
C GLY A 159 -4.16 -3.24 13.75
N ALA A 160 -3.78 -1.95 13.68
CA ALA A 160 -3.97 -1.13 12.48
C ALA A 160 -3.17 -1.73 11.30
N ASN A 161 -3.52 -1.34 10.08
CA ASN A 161 -2.77 -1.78 8.90
C ASN A 161 -1.87 -0.65 8.40
N LEU A 162 -0.67 -1.01 8.00
CA LEU A 162 0.26 -0.15 7.29
C LEU A 162 0.28 -0.61 5.82
N VAL A 163 0.07 0.30 4.88
CA VAL A 163 -0.11 0.00 3.46
C VAL A 163 0.86 0.82 2.62
N LEU A 164 1.54 0.14 1.71
CA LEU A 164 2.36 0.76 0.68
C LEU A 164 1.52 0.94 -0.59
N ILE A 165 1.44 2.17 -1.07
CA ILE A 165 0.69 2.55 -2.27
C ILE A 165 1.67 2.92 -3.37
N PHE A 166 1.50 2.33 -4.56
CA PHE A 166 2.18 2.71 -5.79
C PHE A 166 1.39 3.79 -6.52
N HIS A 167 2.07 4.84 -6.97
CA HIS A 167 1.51 5.93 -7.78
C HIS A 167 1.91 5.77 -9.24
N SER A 168 0.98 5.30 -10.07
CA SER A 168 1.26 4.95 -11.48
C SER A 168 1.47 6.16 -12.38
N ASP A 169 1.05 7.35 -11.95
CA ASP A 169 1.28 8.62 -12.64
C ASP A 169 2.53 9.37 -12.16
N GLY A 170 3.24 8.81 -11.16
CA GLY A 170 4.46 9.40 -10.59
C GLY A 170 4.22 10.68 -9.76
N ASN A 171 2.98 11.03 -9.43
CA ASN A 171 2.66 12.26 -8.70
C ASN A 171 2.69 12.08 -7.17
N GLU A 172 2.85 13.21 -6.47
CA GLU A 172 2.72 13.29 -5.02
C GLU A 172 1.36 13.86 -4.62
N TYR A 173 0.66 13.15 -3.75
CA TYR A 173 -0.69 13.50 -3.32
C TYR A 173 -0.76 14.05 -1.88
N LYS A 174 0.40 14.16 -1.23
CA LYS A 174 0.56 14.64 0.15
C LYS A 174 -0.39 13.90 1.10
N SER A 175 -1.35 14.62 1.68
CA SER A 175 -2.29 14.07 2.66
C SER A 175 -3.33 13.09 2.08
N SER A 176 -3.38 12.94 0.76
CA SER A 176 -4.27 12.00 0.07
C SER A 176 -3.46 10.85 -0.54
N PRO A 177 -4.01 9.63 -0.61
CA PRO A 177 -3.40 8.55 -1.36
C PRO A 177 -3.55 8.74 -2.89
N GLY A 178 -4.33 9.71 -3.37
CA GLY A 178 -4.75 9.78 -4.77
C GLY A 178 -6.05 9.02 -5.05
N ASN A 179 -6.34 8.81 -6.33
CA ASN A 179 -7.51 8.08 -6.80
C ASN A 179 -7.20 6.58 -6.85
N LEU A 180 -7.61 5.91 -5.78
CA LEU A 180 -7.54 4.47 -5.61
C LEU A 180 -8.08 3.70 -6.83
N GLY A 181 -7.26 2.79 -7.35
CA GLY A 181 -7.51 2.00 -8.55
C GLY A 181 -7.24 2.70 -9.88
N VAL A 182 -7.14 4.03 -9.90
CA VAL A 182 -6.89 4.80 -11.12
C VAL A 182 -5.40 5.15 -11.23
N ASN A 183 -4.91 5.98 -10.29
CA ASN A 183 -3.51 6.41 -10.24
C ASN A 183 -2.79 5.94 -8.98
N ALA A 184 -3.53 5.43 -7.99
CA ALA A 184 -3.01 4.96 -6.73
C ALA A 184 -3.42 3.50 -6.51
N HIS A 185 -2.45 2.64 -6.20
CA HIS A 185 -2.65 1.20 -6.14
C HIS A 185 -2.02 0.62 -4.88
N GLU A 186 -2.83 0.10 -3.96
CA GLU A 186 -2.34 -0.58 -2.77
C GLU A 186 -1.57 -1.86 -3.18
N GLN A 187 -0.25 -1.87 -2.97
CA GLN A 187 0.60 -2.99 -3.40
C GLN A 187 0.89 -3.94 -2.24
N LEU A 188 1.32 -3.40 -1.09
CA LEU A 188 1.70 -4.19 0.07
C LEU A 188 0.95 -3.74 1.32
N ILE A 189 0.66 -4.68 2.22
CA ILE A 189 0.04 -4.43 3.51
C ILE A 189 0.72 -5.22 4.62
N THR A 190 0.81 -4.64 5.80
CA THR A 190 1.19 -5.35 7.03
C THR A 190 0.35 -4.87 8.21
N ARG A 191 0.32 -5.68 9.27
CA ARG A 191 -0.38 -5.34 10.50
C ARG A 191 0.61 -4.78 11.52
N VAL A 192 0.27 -3.63 12.10
CA VAL A 192 1.06 -3.02 13.17
C VAL A 192 1.01 -3.95 14.40
N PRO A 193 2.18 -4.32 14.96
CA PRO A 193 2.29 -5.30 16.05
C PRO A 193 1.70 -4.81 17.37
#